data_AF-A0A2V9P8D8-F1
#
_entry.id   AF-A0A2V9P8D8-F1
#
_cell.length_a   1.000
_cell.length_b   1.000
_cell.length_c   1.000
_cell.angle_alpha   90.00
_cell.angle_beta   90.00
_cell.angle_gamma   90.00
#
_symmetry.space_group_name_H-M   'P 1'
#
loop_
_entity.id
_entity.type
_entity.pdbx_description
1 polymer ?
#
loop_
_entity_poly.entity_id
_entity_poly.type
_entity_poly.pdbx_seq_one_letter_code
_entity_poly.pdbx_strand_id
1 'polypeptide(L)'
;MSEYQYYDFRAIDRALTKAEMAELRSVSTRAVITSTSFTNHYEWGDLKADPLKLLEKYFDTFLYVANWGTRELYLRLPLELADYKVLRAMFPGEAAQVRKSGNSVIVAFENQFEDDDWDDGTGWM
;
A
#
# COMPACT_ATOMS: atom_id res chain seq x y z
N MET A 1 3.19 1.42 24.41
CA MET A 1 2.12 0.86 23.55
C MET A 1 2.61 -0.45 22.97
N SER A 2 1.74 -1.43 22.78
CA SER A 2 2.08 -2.63 22.00
C SER A 2 2.24 -2.23 20.54
N GLU A 3 3.17 -2.83 19.81
CA GLU A 3 3.35 -2.60 18.37
C GLU A 3 2.04 -2.88 17.63
N TYR A 4 1.68 -2.02 16.68
CA TYR A 4 0.55 -2.22 15.79
C TYR A 4 0.90 -1.72 14.39
N GLN A 5 0.69 -2.58 13.41
CA GLN A 5 0.87 -2.28 11.99
C GLN A 5 -0.34 -2.75 11.21
N TYR A 6 -0.81 -1.94 10.27
CA TYR A 6 -1.91 -2.22 9.38
C TYR A 6 -1.47 -2.09 7.93
N TYR A 7 -1.76 -3.12 7.14
CA TYR A 7 -1.48 -3.19 5.71
C TYR A 7 -2.80 -3.40 4.97
N ASP A 8 -3.12 -2.54 4.00
CA ASP A 8 -4.29 -2.69 3.15
C ASP A 8 -3.93 -2.48 1.68
N PHE A 9 -4.09 -3.53 0.89
CA PHE A 9 -3.88 -3.51 -0.56
C PHE A 9 -5.21 -3.65 -1.26
N ARG A 10 -5.41 -2.87 -2.33
CA ARG A 10 -6.65 -2.85 -3.12
C ARG A 10 -6.38 -3.06 -4.60
N ALA A 11 -7.15 -3.97 -5.19
CA ALA A 11 -7.21 -4.21 -6.63
C ALA A 11 -8.51 -3.59 -7.16
N ILE A 12 -8.37 -2.61 -8.04
CA ILE A 12 -9.41 -1.72 -8.56
C ILE A 12 -9.63 -2.02 -10.05
N ASP A 13 -8.55 -2.03 -10.85
CA ASP A 13 -8.64 -2.14 -12.31
C ASP A 13 -9.04 -3.56 -12.74
N ARG A 14 -8.63 -4.57 -11.96
CA ARG A 14 -8.91 -5.98 -12.23
C ARG A 14 -9.01 -6.77 -10.93
N ALA A 15 -10.07 -7.55 -10.79
CA ALA A 15 -10.19 -8.50 -9.69
C ALA A 15 -9.09 -9.57 -9.73
N LEU A 16 -8.59 -9.94 -8.55
CA LEU A 16 -7.65 -11.05 -8.36
C LEU A 16 -8.28 -12.37 -8.77
N THR A 17 -7.51 -13.17 -9.50
CA THR A 17 -7.85 -14.55 -9.82
C THR A 17 -7.71 -15.46 -8.59
N LYS A 18 -8.33 -16.64 -8.65
CA LYS A 18 -8.18 -17.65 -7.58
C LYS A 18 -6.73 -18.10 -7.38
N ALA A 19 -5.95 -18.17 -8.45
CA ALA A 19 -4.53 -18.52 -8.38
C ALA A 19 -3.73 -17.42 -7.65
N GLU A 20 -3.95 -16.15 -7.99
CA GLU A 20 -3.28 -15.02 -7.34
C GLU A 20 -3.66 -14.90 -5.87
N MET A 21 -4.94 -15.12 -5.52
CA MET A 21 -5.35 -15.17 -4.11
C MET A 21 -4.68 -16.32 -3.34
N ALA A 22 -4.45 -17.47 -3.99
CA ALA A 22 -3.73 -18.58 -3.39
C ALA A 22 -2.23 -18.27 -3.21
N GLU A 23 -1.60 -17.56 -4.16
CA GLU A 23 -0.24 -17.05 -4.02
C GLU A 23 -0.15 -16.07 -2.83
N LEU A 24 -1.06 -15.11 -2.72
CA LEU A 24 -1.11 -14.17 -1.61
C LEU A 24 -1.37 -14.87 -0.26
N ARG A 25 -2.16 -15.94 -0.25
CA ARG A 25 -2.37 -16.76 0.95
C ARG A 25 -1.07 -17.43 1.44
N SER A 26 -0.13 -17.72 0.54
CA SER A 26 1.21 -18.22 0.91
C SER A 26 2.10 -17.15 1.53
N VAL A 27 1.85 -15.86 1.23
CA VAL A 27 2.57 -14.71 1.82
C VAL A 27 2.11 -14.44 3.26
N SER A 28 0.80 -14.49 3.49
CA SER A 28 0.24 -14.33 4.83
C SER A 28 -0.95 -15.26 5.06
N THR A 29 -0.80 -16.12 6.05
CA THR A 29 -1.89 -16.99 6.53
C THR A 29 -2.95 -16.22 7.32
N ARG A 30 -2.58 -15.05 7.88
CA ARG A 30 -3.46 -14.22 8.72
C ARG A 30 -4.26 -13.18 7.95
N ALA A 31 -3.82 -12.82 6.74
CA ALA A 31 -4.47 -11.78 5.97
C ALA A 31 -5.93 -12.11 5.62
N VAL A 32 -6.82 -11.12 5.64
CA VAL A 32 -8.12 -11.23 4.98
C VAL A 32 -7.89 -10.98 3.49
N ILE A 33 -8.25 -11.95 2.64
CA ILE A 33 -8.01 -11.87 1.20
C ILE A 33 -9.35 -12.04 0.48
N THR A 34 -9.66 -11.09 -0.38
CA THR A 34 -10.83 -11.11 -1.27
C THR A 34 -10.39 -10.97 -2.72
N SER A 35 -11.33 -11.01 -3.67
CA SER A 35 -11.02 -10.72 -5.07
C SER A 35 -10.53 -9.30 -5.32
N THR A 36 -10.65 -8.39 -4.37
CA THR A 36 -10.30 -6.97 -4.54
C THR A 36 -9.39 -6.44 -3.43
N SER A 37 -8.99 -7.28 -2.47
CA SER A 37 -8.17 -6.82 -1.35
C SER A 37 -7.28 -7.89 -0.72
N PHE A 38 -6.20 -7.42 -0.13
CA PHE A 38 -5.39 -8.15 0.85
C PHE A 38 -5.16 -7.21 2.03
N THR A 39 -5.69 -7.58 3.19
CA THR A 39 -5.63 -6.75 4.39
C THR A 39 -5.03 -7.56 5.53
N ASN A 40 -4.10 -6.98 6.27
CA ASN A 40 -3.43 -7.66 7.37
C ASN A 40 -3.08 -6.68 8.49
N HIS A 41 -3.04 -7.17 9.73
CA HIS A 41 -2.49 -6.40 10.83
C HIS A 41 -1.52 -7.27 11.64
N TYR A 42 -0.54 -6.61 12.26
CA TYR A 42 0.47 -7.25 13.08
C TYR A 42 0.60 -6.52 14.41
N GLU A 43 0.72 -7.30 15.49
CA GLU A 43 1.07 -6.82 16.83
C GLU A 43 2.54 -7.12 17.18
N TRP A 44 3.23 -7.87 16.33
CA TRP A 44 4.66 -8.20 16.41
C TRP A 44 5.20 -8.66 15.05
N GLY A 45 6.33 -8.08 14.64
CA GLY A 45 6.99 -8.36 13.36
C GLY A 45 6.18 -7.93 12.13
N ASP A 46 6.74 -8.15 10.95
CA ASP A 46 6.20 -7.53 9.72
C ASP A 46 5.66 -8.51 8.67
N LEU A 47 5.03 -7.94 7.65
CA LEU A 47 4.72 -8.62 6.40
C LEU A 47 5.98 -9.29 5.82
N LYS A 48 5.91 -10.59 5.52
CA LYS A 48 7.04 -11.38 4.99
C LYS A 48 7.14 -11.32 3.47
N ALA A 49 6.88 -10.14 2.91
CA ALA A 49 7.00 -9.84 1.49
C ALA A 49 7.32 -8.36 1.30
N ASP A 50 7.86 -8.02 0.13
CA ASP A 50 8.08 -6.65 -0.29
C ASP A 50 6.74 -6.03 -0.74
N PRO A 51 6.21 -5.01 -0.04
CA PRO A 51 4.94 -4.39 -0.38
C PRO A 51 4.88 -3.84 -1.80
N LEU A 52 5.98 -3.29 -2.31
CA LEU A 52 6.01 -2.71 -3.64
C LEU A 52 5.95 -3.78 -4.73
N LYS A 53 6.56 -4.94 -4.51
CA LYS A 53 6.41 -6.07 -5.44
C LYS A 53 4.98 -6.61 -5.46
N LEU A 54 4.29 -6.63 -4.31
CA LEU A 54 2.89 -7.00 -4.28
C LEU A 54 2.03 -5.98 -5.02
N LEU A 55 2.28 -4.68 -4.79
CA LEU A 55 1.61 -3.59 -5.49
C LEU A 55 1.81 -3.70 -7.01
N GLU A 56 3.04 -3.84 -7.48
CA GLU A 56 3.34 -3.96 -8.91
C GLU A 56 2.68 -5.18 -9.57
N LYS A 57 2.60 -6.31 -8.86
CA LYS A 57 2.12 -7.56 -9.42
C LYS A 57 0.60 -7.71 -9.36
N TYR A 58 -0.05 -7.26 -8.30
CA TYR A 58 -1.45 -7.64 -8.01
C TYR A 58 -2.39 -6.47 -7.75
N PHE A 59 -1.91 -5.32 -7.28
CA PHE A 59 -2.77 -4.29 -6.70
C PHE A 59 -2.60 -2.93 -7.39
N ASP A 60 -3.53 -2.02 -7.15
CA ASP A 60 -3.50 -0.65 -7.68
C ASP A 60 -3.22 0.36 -6.56
N THR A 61 -3.55 0.01 -5.32
CA THR A 61 -3.29 0.83 -4.13
C THR A 61 -2.73 0.00 -2.98
N PHE A 62 -1.86 0.62 -2.19
CA PHE A 62 -1.36 0.10 -0.92
C PHE A 62 -1.35 1.20 0.15
N LEU A 63 -1.92 0.90 1.31
CA LEU A 63 -1.89 1.71 2.52
C LEU A 63 -1.15 0.96 3.63
N TYR A 64 -0.22 1.65 4.28
CA TYR A 64 0.46 1.21 5.49
C TYR A 64 0.27 2.24 6.60
N VAL A 65 -0.11 1.78 7.78
CA VAL A 65 -0.22 2.62 8.99
C VAL A 65 0.38 1.85 10.16
N ALA A 66 1.28 2.48 10.90
CA ALA A 66 1.87 1.88 12.09
C ALA A 66 1.89 2.83 13.26
N ASN A 67 1.64 2.29 14.45
CA ASN A 67 1.38 3.05 15.67
C ASN A 67 2.58 3.79 16.31
N TRP A 68 3.61 4.03 15.52
CA TRP A 68 4.80 4.81 15.87
C TRP A 68 5.04 5.98 14.90
N GLY A 69 4.05 6.33 14.10
CA GLY A 69 4.04 7.55 13.29
C GLY A 69 3.95 7.32 11.79
N THR A 70 4.29 6.12 11.32
CA THR A 70 4.49 5.86 9.89
C THR A 70 3.15 5.69 9.18
N ARG A 71 2.97 6.45 8.11
CA ARG A 71 1.83 6.35 7.18
C ARG A 71 2.35 6.41 5.77
N GLU A 72 2.02 5.40 4.98
CA GLU A 72 2.41 5.34 3.57
C GLU A 72 1.20 5.01 2.71
N LEU A 73 1.01 5.79 1.64
CA LEU A 73 -0.02 5.54 0.63
C LEU A 73 0.65 5.49 -0.73
N TYR A 74 0.45 4.39 -1.46
CA TYR A 74 0.94 4.21 -2.81
C TYR A 74 -0.21 4.03 -3.78
N LEU A 75 -0.16 4.78 -4.87
CA LEU A 75 -1.09 4.69 -5.99
C LEU A 75 -0.32 4.26 -7.23
N ARG A 76 -0.65 3.08 -7.78
CA ARG A 76 -0.13 2.60 -9.06
C ARG A 76 -1.15 2.92 -10.16
N LEU A 77 -0.72 3.70 -11.14
CA LEU A 77 -1.56 4.19 -12.23
C LEU A 77 -1.02 3.69 -13.58
N PRO A 78 -1.86 3.21 -14.50
CA PRO A 78 -1.43 2.89 -15.86
C PRO A 78 -0.85 4.13 -16.57
N LEU A 79 0.25 3.97 -17.31
CA LEU A 79 0.87 5.08 -18.05
C LEU A 79 -0.06 5.66 -19.14
N GLU A 80 -1.02 4.88 -19.60
CA GLU A 80 -2.05 5.31 -20.56
C GLU A 80 -3.00 6.36 -19.98
N LEU A 81 -3.18 6.37 -18.65
CA LEU A 81 -4.04 7.30 -17.93
C LEU A 81 -3.27 8.40 -17.20
N ALA A 82 -2.02 8.11 -16.83
CA ALA A 82 -1.19 9.00 -16.02
C ALA A 82 0.21 9.15 -16.60
N ASP A 83 0.47 10.29 -17.25
CA ASP A 83 1.79 10.58 -17.81
C ASP A 83 2.80 10.86 -16.69
N TYR A 84 3.91 10.12 -16.71
CA TYR A 84 4.98 10.22 -15.73
C TYR A 84 5.56 11.64 -15.61
N LYS A 85 5.78 12.34 -16.74
CA LYS A 85 6.38 13.68 -16.72
C LYS A 85 5.41 14.68 -16.11
N VAL A 86 4.11 14.55 -16.41
CA VAL A 86 3.07 15.39 -15.81
C VAL A 86 3.03 15.19 -14.29
N LEU A 87 2.95 13.94 -13.82
CA LEU A 87 2.94 13.65 -12.38
C LEU A 87 4.21 14.14 -11.68
N ARG A 88 5.38 13.92 -12.28
CA ARG A 88 6.64 14.42 -11.73
C ARG A 88 6.69 15.95 -11.65
N ALA A 89 6.08 16.65 -12.60
CA ALA A 89 5.98 18.10 -12.58
C ALA A 89 4.96 18.60 -11.54
N MET A 90 3.89 17.85 -11.30
CA MET A 90 2.89 18.15 -10.27
C MET A 90 3.41 17.94 -8.85
N PHE A 91 4.32 16.98 -8.66
CA PHE A 91 4.96 16.67 -7.37
C PHE A 91 6.47 16.94 -7.42
N PRO A 92 6.91 18.21 -7.45
CA PRO A 92 8.33 18.56 -7.58
C PRO A 92 9.12 18.51 -6.25
N GLY A 93 8.45 18.30 -5.12
CA GLY A 93 9.05 18.33 -3.77
C GLY A 93 8.79 17.05 -2.96
N GLU A 94 8.98 17.13 -1.65
CA GLU A 94 8.93 15.98 -0.73
C GLU A 94 7.50 15.47 -0.42
N ALA A 95 6.46 16.18 -0.88
CA ALA A 95 5.08 15.81 -0.63
C ALA A 95 4.69 14.44 -1.21
N ALA A 96 5.35 14.02 -2.30
CA ALA A 96 5.18 12.69 -2.88
C ALA A 96 6.38 12.29 -3.76
N GLN A 97 6.68 11.00 -3.81
CA GLN A 97 7.66 10.44 -4.73
C GLN A 97 6.97 9.83 -5.95
N VAL A 98 7.43 10.18 -7.14
CA VAL A 98 6.88 9.66 -8.41
C VAL A 98 7.93 8.78 -9.10
N ARG A 99 7.61 7.51 -9.30
CA ARG A 99 8.51 6.53 -9.94
C ARG A 99 7.83 5.76 -11.06
N LYS A 100 8.58 5.40 -12.10
CA LYS A 100 8.09 4.46 -13.12
C LYS A 100 8.20 3.03 -12.60
N SER A 101 7.22 2.21 -12.94
CA SER A 101 7.25 0.77 -12.72
C SER A 101 6.58 0.04 -13.88
N GLY A 102 7.40 -0.63 -14.71
CA GLY A 102 6.91 -1.29 -15.92
C GLY A 102 6.08 -0.35 -16.81
N ASN A 103 4.83 -0.75 -17.09
CA ASN A 103 3.87 0.03 -17.87
C ASN A 103 2.96 0.95 -17.01
N SER A 104 3.40 1.23 -15.78
CA SER A 104 2.69 2.03 -14.79
C SER A 104 3.61 3.08 -14.16
N VAL A 105 3.01 4.02 -13.46
CA VAL A 105 3.67 5.01 -12.60
C VAL A 105 3.13 4.83 -11.19
N ILE A 106 4.01 4.85 -10.20
CA ILE A 106 3.65 4.80 -8.79
C ILE A 106 3.88 6.19 -8.20
N VAL A 107 2.86 6.72 -7.56
CA VAL A 107 2.92 7.92 -6.71
C VAL A 107 2.87 7.44 -5.26
N ALA A 108 3.89 7.80 -4.48
CA ALA A 108 4.03 7.44 -3.08
C ALA A 108 3.89 8.69 -2.21
N PHE A 109 3.01 8.64 -1.23
CA PHE A 109 2.86 9.62 -0.18
C PHE A 109 3.33 8.97 1.12
N GLU A 110 4.44 9.45 1.66
CA GLU A 110 5.06 8.90 2.85
C GLU A 110 5.08 10.01 3.90
N ASN A 111 4.61 9.71 5.11
CA ASN A 111 4.63 10.64 6.21
C ASN A 111 4.99 9.89 7.49
N GLN A 112 5.83 10.53 8.30
CA GLN A 112 6.23 10.05 9.61
C GLN A 112 5.94 11.16 10.61
N PHE A 113 4.92 10.97 11.45
CA PHE A 113 4.60 11.89 12.53
C PHE A 113 5.38 11.51 13.79
N GLU A 114 5.94 12.50 14.49
CA GLU A 114 6.57 12.32 15.80
C GLU A 114 5.60 12.56 16.98
N ASP A 115 4.32 12.85 16.74
CA ASP A 115 3.36 13.14 17.82
C ASP A 115 2.78 11.88 18.47
N ASP A 116 2.79 11.87 19.81
CA ASP A 116 2.35 10.80 20.71
C ASP A 116 0.82 10.61 20.77
N ASP A 117 0.03 11.48 20.12
CA ASP A 117 -1.43 11.39 20.04
C ASP A 117 -1.86 10.38 18.96
N TRP A 118 -1.63 9.11 19.27
CA TRP A 118 -2.06 7.96 18.47
C TRP A 118 -3.57 7.76 18.56
N ASP A 119 -4.27 8.01 17.45
CA ASP A 119 -5.64 7.54 17.21
C ASP A 119 -5.60 6.01 17.09
N ASP A 120 -6.46 5.30 17.83
CA ASP A 120 -6.55 3.84 17.83
C ASP A 120 -7.12 3.24 16.53
N GLY A 121 -7.31 4.09 15.51
CA GLY A 121 -7.75 3.72 14.18
C GLY A 121 -9.23 3.41 14.11
N THR A 122 -9.99 3.63 15.19
CA THR A 122 -11.45 3.46 15.22
C THR A 122 -12.19 4.68 14.65
N GLY A 123 -11.52 5.82 14.49
CA GLY A 123 -12.14 7.07 14.03
C GLY A 123 -12.24 7.27 12.51
N TRP A 124 -11.49 6.52 11.69
CA TRP A 124 -11.34 6.80 10.24
C TRP A 124 -11.83 5.67 9.32
N MET A 125 -12.48 4.63 9.86
CA MET A 125 -13.14 3.56 9.09
C MET A 125 -14.65 3.56 9.31
#